data_AF-A0A4S8KJT3-F1
#
_entry.id   AF-A0A4S8KJT3-F1
#
_cell.length_a   1.000
_cell.length_b   1.000
_cell.length_c   1.000
_cell.angle_alpha   90.00
_cell.angle_beta   90.00
_cell.angle_gamma   90.00
#
_symmetry.space_group_name_H-M   'P 1'
#
loop_
_entity.id
_entity.type
_entity.pdbx_description
1 polymer ?
#
loop_
_entity_poly.entity_id
_entity_poly.type
_entity_poly.pdbx_seq_one_letter_code
_entity_poly.pdbx_strand_id
1 'polypeptide(L)'
;DEGDDGASKRQKIQGQKPDEDPHRELELLARKFASTEMLWLRDLNKTFDTVLDERYQEQKRFTSNKRRLQGQLRALLSFLPEKYHGILNTQTVKDTFRTQMQVQRSNTVTRVCTQCGQAIFDCSIEDLADANRRKVKFRDAIGWNESEKTYERWNCSILHENRCKEGNSELVFRSQTMLRTCWAVSEDNYLQEYGKHTMIDWQQDFESYLMYLLNGIRQKKVCVVELFRLYDEIFFPGTSSEGGHGAVVRKNMDDQDAEMMDMLNRGEE
;
A
#
# COMPACT_ATOMS: atom_id res chain seq x y z
N ASP A 1 -52.07 -8.30 -23.61
CA ASP A 1 -50.82 -8.51 -24.34
C ASP A 1 -50.58 -7.29 -25.20
N GLU A 2 -50.11 -6.20 -24.61
CA GLU A 2 -48.68 -5.89 -24.37
C GLU A 2 -47.93 -5.84 -25.71
N GLY A 3 -47.36 -4.73 -26.18
CA GLY A 3 -47.06 -3.42 -25.62
C GLY A 3 -45.79 -2.94 -26.33
N ASP A 4 -45.82 -1.80 -27.01
CA ASP A 4 -44.60 -1.07 -27.40
C ASP A 4 -44.98 0.34 -27.87
N ASP A 5 -44.59 1.35 -27.11
CA ASP A 5 -44.43 2.72 -27.59
C ASP A 5 -43.47 3.45 -26.63
N GLY A 6 -42.19 3.13 -26.79
CA GLY A 6 -41.07 3.72 -26.07
C GLY A 6 -40.81 5.18 -26.48
N ALA A 7 -41.58 6.12 -25.96
CA ALA A 7 -41.26 7.55 -26.03
C ALA A 7 -40.28 7.94 -24.90
N SER A 8 -39.02 8.18 -25.30
CA SER A 8 -37.92 8.65 -24.46
C SER A 8 -38.21 10.00 -23.80
N LYS A 9 -38.48 10.00 -22.48
CA LYS A 9 -38.42 11.20 -21.64
C LYS A 9 -37.10 11.22 -20.87
N ARG A 10 -36.11 11.86 -21.48
CA ARG A 10 -34.83 12.24 -20.86
C ARG A 10 -35.10 13.34 -19.83
N GLN A 11 -35.41 12.98 -18.59
CA GLN A 11 -35.46 13.94 -17.48
C GLN A 11 -34.03 14.36 -17.10
N LYS A 12 -33.75 15.66 -17.26
CA LYS A 12 -32.58 16.34 -16.71
C LYS A 12 -32.53 16.10 -15.20
N ILE A 13 -31.53 15.36 -14.75
CA ILE A 13 -31.13 15.34 -13.34
C ILE A 13 -30.44 16.68 -13.08
N GLN A 14 -31.17 17.62 -12.48
CA GLN A 14 -30.60 18.80 -11.84
C GLN A 14 -29.71 18.34 -10.68
N GLY A 15 -28.51 18.92 -10.61
CA GLY A 15 -27.50 18.57 -9.62
C GLY A 15 -27.98 18.73 -8.19
N GLN A 16 -28.19 17.60 -7.52
CA GLN A 16 -28.06 17.51 -6.07
C GLN A 16 -26.58 17.21 -5.78
N LYS A 17 -25.93 18.06 -4.97
CA LYS A 17 -24.68 17.65 -4.29
C LYS A 17 -24.99 16.34 -3.56
N PRO A 18 -24.21 15.27 -3.77
CA PRO A 18 -24.43 14.03 -3.04
C PRO A 18 -24.23 14.34 -1.57
N ASP A 19 -25.25 14.08 -0.76
CA ASP A 19 -25.14 14.05 0.69
C ASP A 19 -24.02 13.05 1.01
N GLU A 20 -22.90 13.53 1.52
CA GLU A 20 -21.73 12.68 1.82
C GLU A 20 -22.12 11.77 2.97
N ASP A 21 -22.49 10.52 2.68
CA ASP A 21 -22.68 9.48 3.67
C ASP A 21 -21.34 9.28 4.43
N PRO A 22 -21.23 9.71 5.70
CA PRO A 22 -19.97 9.68 6.43
C PRO A 22 -19.44 8.26 6.64
N HIS A 23 -20.34 7.25 6.63
CA HIS A 23 -19.95 5.85 6.69
C HIS A 23 -19.27 5.41 5.40
N ARG A 24 -19.84 5.77 4.25
CA ARG A 24 -19.26 5.47 2.93
C ARG A 24 -17.92 6.14 2.72
N GLU A 25 -17.77 7.39 3.15
CA GLU A 25 -16.48 8.08 3.09
C GLU A 25 -15.42 7.36 3.94
N LEU A 26 -15.75 7.01 5.19
CA LEU A 26 -14.83 6.29 6.08
C LEU A 26 -14.43 4.93 5.50
N GLU A 27 -15.35 4.21 4.85
CA GLU A 27 -15.02 2.97 4.16
C GLU A 27 -14.00 3.18 3.04
N LEU A 28 -14.21 4.20 2.20
CA LEU A 28 -13.30 4.53 1.11
C LEU A 28 -11.92 4.93 1.63
N LEU A 29 -11.87 5.71 2.70
CA LEU A 29 -10.63 6.09 3.37
C LEU A 29 -9.90 4.86 3.93
N ALA A 30 -10.60 3.95 4.61
CA ALA A 30 -10.00 2.72 5.14
C ALA A 30 -9.46 1.81 4.02
N ARG A 31 -10.18 1.70 2.89
CA ARG A 31 -9.70 0.98 1.70
C ARG A 31 -8.45 1.62 1.12
N LYS A 32 -8.45 2.94 0.98
CA LYS A 32 -7.32 3.69 0.43
C LYS A 32 -6.10 3.58 1.35
N PHE A 33 -6.28 3.73 2.66
CA PHE A 33 -5.23 3.55 3.66
C PHE A 33 -4.56 2.17 3.55
N ALA A 34 -5.36 1.10 3.42
CA ALA A 34 -4.84 -0.26 3.24
C ALA A 34 -3.97 -0.40 1.97
N SER A 35 -4.31 0.36 0.93
CA SER A 35 -3.68 0.29 -0.38
C SER A 35 -2.46 1.19 -0.50
N THR A 36 -2.44 2.37 0.13
CA THR A 36 -1.37 3.36 -0.03
C THR A 36 -0.41 3.40 1.14
N GLU A 37 -0.91 3.24 2.37
CA GLU A 37 -0.10 3.43 3.58
C GLU A 37 0.39 2.09 4.12
N MET A 38 -0.54 1.23 4.56
CA MET A 38 -0.21 0.05 5.35
C MET A 38 -1.22 -1.08 5.13
N LEU A 39 -0.73 -2.25 4.72
CA LEU A 39 -1.56 -3.45 4.55
C LEU A 39 -2.11 -4.00 5.87
N TRP A 40 -1.41 -3.76 6.97
CA TRP A 40 -1.72 -4.30 8.28
C TRP A 40 -1.51 -3.27 9.39
N LEU A 41 -2.37 -3.36 10.40
CA LEU A 41 -2.20 -2.69 11.68
C LEU A 41 -1.91 -3.79 12.71
N ARG A 42 -0.75 -3.71 13.38
CA ARG A 42 -0.17 -4.82 14.17
C ARG A 42 -1.09 -5.34 15.25
N ASP A 43 -1.69 -4.42 15.97
CA ASP A 43 -2.80 -4.72 16.85
C ASP A 43 -3.79 -3.61 16.60
N LEU A 44 -4.76 -3.88 15.72
CA LEU A 44 -5.70 -2.87 15.26
C LEU A 44 -6.33 -2.14 16.45
N ASN A 45 -6.86 -2.90 17.42
CA ASN A 45 -7.50 -2.32 18.60
C ASN A 45 -6.50 -1.49 19.42
N LYS A 46 -5.34 -2.04 19.76
CA LYS A 46 -4.33 -1.28 20.52
C LYS A 46 -3.81 -0.06 19.76
N THR A 47 -3.74 -0.10 18.43
CA THR A 47 -3.33 1.04 17.61
C THR A 47 -4.33 2.18 17.74
N PHE A 48 -5.63 1.87 17.59
CA PHE A 48 -6.72 2.83 17.75
C PHE A 48 -6.87 3.33 19.19
N ASP A 49 -6.50 2.50 20.18
CA ASP A 49 -6.54 2.84 21.61
C ASP A 49 -5.25 3.49 22.13
N THR A 50 -4.23 3.64 21.27
CA THR A 50 -2.96 4.23 21.67
C THR A 50 -3.13 5.73 21.93
N VAL A 51 -2.73 6.19 23.12
CA VAL A 51 -2.66 7.62 23.44
C VAL A 51 -1.46 8.23 22.73
N LEU A 52 -1.65 9.36 22.03
CA LEU A 52 -0.59 10.04 21.30
C LEU A 52 0.58 10.42 22.23
N ASP A 53 1.80 10.01 21.87
CA ASP A 53 3.02 10.34 22.60
C ASP A 53 3.72 11.52 21.90
N GLU A 54 3.64 12.72 22.48
CA GLU A 54 4.29 13.93 21.95
C GLU A 54 5.81 13.83 21.90
N ARG A 55 6.41 12.92 22.69
CA ARG A 55 7.86 12.66 22.68
C ARG A 55 8.24 11.55 21.69
N TYR A 56 7.31 11.13 20.86
CA TYR A 56 7.57 10.16 19.81
C TYR A 56 8.65 10.68 18.86
N GLN A 57 9.50 9.74 18.43
CA GLN A 57 10.65 10.00 17.59
C GLN A 57 10.58 8.97 16.47
N GLU A 58 10.32 9.41 15.24
CA GLU A 58 10.17 8.53 14.06
C GLU A 58 11.41 7.66 13.86
N GLN A 59 12.60 8.20 14.14
CA GLN A 59 13.87 7.46 14.10
C GLN A 59 13.92 6.23 15.01
N LYS A 60 13.05 6.15 16.02
CA LYS A 60 12.95 5.05 16.98
C LYS A 60 11.70 4.19 16.75
N ARG A 61 10.96 4.39 15.67
CA ARG A 61 9.70 3.68 15.36
C ARG A 61 9.79 2.17 15.58
N PHE A 62 10.87 1.55 15.11
CA PHE A 62 11.04 0.09 15.11
C PHE A 62 11.76 -0.46 16.36
N THR A 63 12.09 0.37 17.37
CA THR A 63 12.86 -0.11 18.54
C THR A 63 11.99 -0.81 19.60
N SER A 64 10.67 -0.65 19.56
CA SER A 64 9.75 -1.35 20.48
C SER A 64 8.35 -1.45 19.89
N ASN A 65 7.52 -2.35 20.45
CA ASN A 65 6.12 -2.47 20.03
C ASN A 65 5.33 -1.17 20.27
N LYS A 66 5.53 -0.52 21.43
CA LYS A 66 4.91 0.76 21.75
C LYS A 66 5.21 1.83 20.69
N ARG A 67 6.45 1.90 20.20
CA ARG A 67 6.84 2.86 19.16
C ARG A 67 6.29 2.50 17.78
N ARG A 68 6.14 1.21 17.46
CA ARG A 68 5.45 0.77 16.24
C ARG A 68 4.00 1.23 16.22
N LEU A 69 3.27 1.01 17.32
CA LEU A 69 1.88 1.46 17.47
C LEU A 69 1.75 2.99 17.35
N GLN A 70 2.67 3.75 17.95
CA GLN A 70 2.72 5.21 17.77
C GLN A 70 2.93 5.62 16.30
N GLY A 71 3.85 4.94 15.59
CA GLY A 71 4.06 5.19 14.16
C GLY A 71 2.83 4.85 13.31
N GLN A 72 2.10 3.79 13.63
CA GLN A 72 0.84 3.42 12.97
C GLN A 72 -0.29 4.43 13.27
N LEU A 73 -0.43 4.86 14.53
CA LEU A 73 -1.39 5.89 14.92
C LEU A 73 -1.12 7.22 14.19
N ARG A 74 0.15 7.63 14.11
CA ARG A 74 0.53 8.87 13.41
C ARG A 74 0.29 8.79 11.91
N ALA A 75 0.51 7.62 11.29
CA ALA A 75 0.13 7.40 9.90
C ALA A 75 -1.39 7.54 9.70
N LEU A 76 -2.21 6.97 10.60
CA LEU A 76 -3.66 7.13 10.57
C LEU A 76 -4.09 8.60 10.69
N LEU A 77 -3.56 9.34 11.66
CA LEU A 77 -3.88 10.75 11.88
C LEU A 77 -3.42 11.65 10.71
N SER A 78 -2.25 11.36 10.13
CA SER A 78 -1.76 12.10 8.97
C SER A 78 -2.56 11.82 7.69
N PHE A 79 -3.16 10.64 7.58
CA PHE A 79 -3.91 10.21 6.41
C PHE A 79 -5.38 10.60 6.47
N LEU A 80 -6.01 10.43 7.63
CA LEU A 80 -7.43 10.70 7.82
C LEU A 80 -7.71 12.19 7.95
N PRO A 81 -8.83 12.69 7.39
CA PRO A 81 -9.32 14.03 7.66
C PRO A 81 -9.51 14.28 9.17
N GLU A 82 -9.24 15.51 9.63
CA GLU A 82 -9.29 15.88 11.06
C GLU A 82 -10.64 15.58 11.72
N LYS A 83 -11.74 15.66 10.96
CA LYS A 83 -13.10 15.31 11.44
C LYS A 83 -13.20 13.89 12.02
N TYR A 84 -12.33 12.97 11.62
CA TYR A 84 -12.30 11.60 12.14
C TYR A 84 -11.39 11.40 13.35
N HIS A 85 -10.50 12.37 13.66
CA HIS A 85 -9.49 12.19 14.72
C HIS A 85 -10.13 12.04 16.09
N GLY A 86 -11.19 12.80 16.37
CA GLY A 86 -11.92 12.74 17.65
C GLY A 86 -12.72 11.45 17.88
N ILE A 87 -12.98 10.68 16.82
CA ILE A 87 -13.75 9.42 16.88
C ILE A 87 -12.91 8.19 16.54
N LEU A 88 -11.59 8.36 16.42
CA LEU A 88 -10.68 7.33 15.93
C LEU A 88 -10.74 6.05 16.77
N ASN A 89 -10.91 6.16 18.08
CA ASN A 89 -10.98 5.03 19.01
C ASN A 89 -12.38 4.38 19.13
N THR A 90 -13.37 4.87 18.39
CA THR A 90 -14.74 4.31 18.42
C THR A 90 -14.80 2.93 17.78
N GLN A 91 -15.76 2.12 18.22
CA GLN A 91 -15.96 0.78 17.68
C GLN A 91 -16.30 0.81 16.18
N THR A 92 -17.08 1.81 15.76
CA THR A 92 -17.43 2.03 14.34
C THR A 92 -16.18 2.17 13.47
N VAL A 93 -15.23 3.02 13.86
CA VAL A 93 -13.98 3.21 13.10
C VAL A 93 -13.15 1.93 13.08
N LYS A 94 -13.01 1.26 14.24
CA LYS A 94 -12.27 -0.01 14.35
C LYS A 94 -12.86 -1.09 13.44
N ASP A 95 -14.19 -1.23 13.41
CA ASP A 95 -14.89 -2.24 12.61
C ASP A 95 -14.82 -1.92 11.13
N THR A 96 -14.95 -0.65 10.75
CA THR A 96 -14.77 -0.21 9.36
C THR A 96 -13.35 -0.51 8.89
N PHE A 97 -12.31 -0.13 9.65
CA PHE A 97 -10.93 -0.44 9.26
C PHE A 97 -10.67 -1.94 9.20
N ARG A 98 -11.12 -2.72 10.18
CA ARG A 98 -10.95 -4.18 10.17
C ARG A 98 -11.55 -4.82 8.92
N THR A 99 -12.80 -4.44 8.59
CA THR A 99 -13.54 -4.97 7.44
C THR A 99 -12.90 -4.52 6.13
N GLN A 100 -12.66 -3.22 5.97
CA GLN A 100 -12.19 -2.68 4.70
C GLN A 100 -10.74 -3.05 4.40
N MET A 101 -9.87 -3.15 5.41
CA MET A 101 -8.52 -3.69 5.20
C MET A 101 -8.58 -5.17 4.78
N GLN A 102 -9.45 -5.98 5.38
CA GLN A 102 -9.63 -7.38 4.95
C GLN A 102 -10.14 -7.48 3.50
N VAL A 103 -11.11 -6.63 3.12
CA VAL A 103 -11.62 -6.56 1.74
C VAL A 103 -10.51 -6.19 0.77
N GLN A 104 -9.72 -5.15 1.07
CA GLN A 104 -8.61 -4.74 0.19
C GLN A 104 -7.54 -5.81 0.06
N ARG A 105 -7.22 -6.50 1.15
CA ARG A 105 -6.28 -7.62 1.13
C ARG A 105 -6.78 -8.75 0.24
N SER A 106 -8.04 -9.16 0.40
CA SER A 106 -8.69 -10.16 -0.45
C SER A 106 -8.69 -9.76 -1.93
N ASN A 107 -9.10 -8.52 -2.22
CA ASN A 107 -9.12 -7.99 -3.58
C ASN A 107 -7.72 -7.95 -4.21
N THR A 108 -6.69 -7.61 -3.43
CA THR A 108 -5.30 -7.59 -3.89
C THR A 108 -4.85 -8.99 -4.32
N VAL A 109 -5.15 -10.03 -3.51
CA VAL A 109 -4.86 -11.42 -3.87
C VAL A 109 -5.52 -11.79 -5.19
N THR A 110 -6.83 -11.56 -5.29
CA THR A 110 -7.60 -11.91 -6.49
C THR A 110 -7.03 -11.22 -7.72
N ARG A 111 -6.74 -9.92 -7.65
CA ARG A 111 -6.18 -9.18 -8.81
C ARG A 111 -4.83 -9.73 -9.22
N VAL A 112 -3.93 -10.00 -8.28
CA VAL A 112 -2.63 -10.57 -8.61
C VAL A 112 -2.79 -11.98 -9.20
N CYS A 113 -3.56 -12.87 -8.58
CA CYS A 113 -3.66 -14.24 -9.06
C CYS A 113 -4.44 -14.39 -10.37
N THR A 114 -5.37 -13.48 -10.68
CA THR A 114 -6.30 -13.65 -11.81
C THR A 114 -6.17 -12.63 -12.93
N GLN A 115 -5.55 -11.47 -12.69
CA GLN A 115 -5.53 -10.37 -13.67
C GLN A 115 -4.13 -9.98 -14.10
N CYS A 116 -3.21 -9.76 -13.15
CA CYS A 116 -1.90 -9.17 -13.47
C CYS A 116 -0.70 -10.06 -13.15
N GLY A 117 -0.85 -11.11 -12.34
CA GLY A 117 0.28 -11.94 -11.89
C GLY A 117 1.02 -12.62 -13.03
N GLN A 118 0.32 -12.99 -14.10
CA GLN A 118 0.94 -13.58 -15.29
C GLN A 118 2.04 -12.65 -15.86
N ALA A 119 1.71 -11.37 -16.00
CA ALA A 119 2.62 -10.34 -16.49
C ALA A 119 3.68 -9.94 -15.45
N ILE A 120 3.32 -9.87 -14.17
CA ILE A 120 4.25 -9.48 -13.09
C ILE A 120 5.35 -10.55 -12.91
N PHE A 121 4.97 -11.83 -12.94
CA PHE A 121 5.88 -12.91 -12.57
C PHE A 121 6.47 -13.68 -13.74
N ASP A 122 5.98 -13.43 -14.96
CA ASP A 122 6.30 -14.21 -16.16
C ASP A 122 6.00 -15.70 -15.94
N CYS A 123 4.71 -16.00 -15.70
CA CYS A 123 4.22 -17.35 -15.41
C CYS A 123 2.94 -17.65 -16.20
N SER A 124 2.29 -18.80 -15.98
CA SER A 124 0.95 -19.06 -16.51
C SER A 124 -0.15 -18.78 -15.48
N ILE A 125 -1.40 -18.60 -15.90
CA ILE A 125 -2.54 -18.47 -14.97
C ILE A 125 -2.69 -19.74 -14.12
N GLU A 126 -2.39 -20.91 -14.69
CA GLU A 126 -2.43 -22.18 -13.99
C GLU A 126 -1.42 -22.21 -12.84
N ASP A 127 -0.23 -21.64 -13.01
CA ASP A 127 0.77 -21.54 -11.94
C ASP A 127 0.24 -20.78 -10.70
N LEU A 128 -0.71 -19.85 -10.89
CA LEU A 128 -1.31 -19.02 -9.85
C LEU A 128 -2.63 -19.56 -9.29
N ALA A 129 -3.23 -20.55 -9.96
CA ALA A 129 -4.60 -20.99 -9.74
C ALA A 129 -4.89 -21.50 -8.33
N ASP A 130 -3.93 -22.18 -7.69
CA ASP A 130 -4.09 -22.73 -6.35
C ASP A 130 -2.80 -22.71 -5.53
N ALA A 131 -2.94 -22.88 -4.22
CA ALA A 131 -1.84 -22.80 -3.25
C ALA A 131 -0.70 -23.78 -3.54
N ASN A 132 -1.00 -25.01 -3.98
CA ASN A 132 0.02 -26.03 -4.23
C ASN A 132 0.83 -25.69 -5.48
N ARG A 133 0.17 -25.21 -6.54
CA ARG A 133 0.86 -24.75 -7.75
C ARG A 133 1.76 -23.56 -7.46
N ARG A 134 1.26 -22.60 -6.68
CA ARG A 134 2.05 -21.46 -6.21
C ARG A 134 3.26 -21.90 -5.39
N LYS A 135 3.08 -22.85 -4.45
CA LYS A 135 4.19 -23.46 -3.70
C LYS A 135 5.26 -24.03 -4.63
N VAL A 136 4.86 -24.91 -5.56
CA VAL A 136 5.80 -25.59 -6.47
C VAL A 136 6.54 -24.58 -7.35
N LYS A 137 5.84 -23.57 -7.85
CA LYS A 137 6.41 -22.59 -8.77
C LYS A 137 7.30 -21.55 -8.08
N PHE A 138 6.88 -21.03 -6.92
CA PHE A 138 7.42 -19.80 -6.35
C PHE A 138 8.12 -19.96 -5.00
N ARG A 139 8.05 -21.11 -4.31
CA ARG A 139 8.65 -21.27 -2.96
C ARG A 139 10.11 -20.79 -2.91
N ASP A 140 10.92 -21.21 -3.89
CA ASP A 140 12.34 -20.85 -3.98
C ASP A 140 12.48 -19.35 -4.29
N ALA A 141 11.57 -18.81 -5.09
CA ALA A 141 11.57 -17.40 -5.48
C ALA A 141 11.27 -16.46 -4.29
N ILE A 142 10.49 -16.94 -3.32
CA ILE A 142 10.12 -16.21 -2.11
C ILE A 142 10.97 -16.54 -0.89
N GLY A 143 12.14 -17.17 -1.09
CA GLY A 143 13.16 -17.33 -0.06
C GLY A 143 13.14 -18.65 0.70
N TRP A 144 12.60 -19.73 0.12
CA TRP A 144 12.69 -21.06 0.72
C TRP A 144 14.15 -21.52 0.88
N ASN A 145 14.55 -21.82 2.12
CA ASN A 145 15.81 -22.47 2.47
C ASN A 145 15.57 -23.97 2.64
N GLU A 146 16.15 -24.77 1.74
CA GLU A 146 16.00 -26.23 1.73
C GLU A 146 16.71 -26.93 2.91
N SER A 147 17.77 -26.33 3.44
CA SER A 147 18.55 -26.87 4.57
C SER A 147 17.81 -26.70 5.89
N GLU A 148 17.24 -25.52 6.11
CA GLU A 148 16.53 -25.18 7.35
C GLU A 148 15.03 -25.50 7.29
N LYS A 149 14.49 -25.75 6.09
CA LYS A 149 13.05 -25.94 5.84
C LYS A 149 12.21 -24.74 6.30
N THR A 150 12.77 -23.55 6.12
CA THR A 150 12.18 -22.26 6.52
C THR A 150 12.23 -21.29 5.36
N TYR A 151 11.48 -20.19 5.46
CA TYR A 151 11.60 -19.07 4.53
C TYR A 151 12.48 -17.99 5.14
N GLU A 152 13.46 -17.53 4.37
CA GLU A 152 14.34 -16.43 4.72
C GLU A 152 13.97 -15.18 3.95
N ARG A 153 13.54 -14.15 4.67
CA ARG A 153 13.10 -12.88 4.08
C ARG A 153 14.08 -12.33 3.04
N TRP A 154 15.38 -12.31 3.36
CA TRP A 154 16.38 -11.66 2.53
C TRP A 154 16.83 -12.53 1.35
N ASN A 155 16.39 -13.79 1.26
CA ASN A 155 16.68 -14.67 0.13
C ASN A 155 15.51 -14.72 -0.87
N CYS A 156 14.64 -13.71 -0.81
CA CYS A 156 13.50 -13.57 -1.69
C CYS A 156 13.97 -13.04 -3.06
N SER A 157 14.45 -13.94 -3.93
CA SER A 157 14.99 -13.58 -5.25
C SER A 157 14.02 -12.75 -6.10
N ILE A 158 12.71 -12.91 -5.92
CA ILE A 158 11.71 -12.12 -6.64
C ILE A 158 11.81 -10.61 -6.34
N LEU A 159 12.37 -10.23 -5.18
CA LEU A 159 12.65 -8.85 -4.79
C LEU A 159 13.99 -8.35 -5.34
N HIS A 160 14.86 -9.22 -5.82
CA HIS A 160 16.24 -8.87 -6.17
C HIS A 160 16.39 -8.57 -7.66
N GLU A 161 17.26 -7.62 -7.99
CA GLU A 161 17.77 -7.48 -9.36
C GLU A 161 18.29 -8.84 -9.86
N ASN A 162 17.99 -9.17 -11.13
CA ASN A 162 18.42 -10.42 -11.78
C ASN A 162 17.95 -11.71 -11.08
N ARG A 163 16.97 -11.63 -10.17
CA ARG A 163 16.48 -12.78 -9.39
C ARG A 163 17.59 -13.52 -8.64
N CYS A 164 18.55 -12.77 -8.07
CA CYS A 164 19.63 -13.34 -7.26
C CYS A 164 19.07 -14.08 -6.04
N LYS A 165 19.43 -15.36 -5.89
CA LYS A 165 18.98 -16.23 -4.77
C LYS A 165 19.71 -15.96 -3.46
N GLU A 166 20.92 -15.41 -3.53
CA GLU A 166 21.68 -15.05 -2.35
C GLU A 166 21.27 -13.66 -1.85
N GLY A 167 21.16 -13.52 -0.52
CA GLY A 167 20.83 -12.28 0.14
C GLY A 167 21.81 -11.17 -0.19
N ASN A 168 21.44 -10.27 -1.12
CA ASN A 168 22.21 -9.09 -1.43
C ASN A 168 21.35 -7.83 -1.18
N SER A 169 21.63 -7.16 -0.07
CA SER A 169 20.94 -5.92 0.30
C SER A 169 21.11 -4.79 -0.71
N GLU A 170 22.13 -4.82 -1.57
CA GLU A 170 22.32 -3.80 -2.60
C GLU A 170 21.36 -3.99 -3.79
N LEU A 171 20.90 -5.22 -4.01
CA LEU A 171 20.04 -5.61 -5.13
C LEU A 171 18.57 -5.75 -4.75
N VAL A 172 18.25 -5.78 -3.45
CA VAL A 172 16.87 -5.88 -2.96
C VAL A 172 16.04 -4.66 -3.37
N PHE A 173 14.80 -4.90 -3.79
CA PHE A 173 13.85 -3.95 -4.37
C PHE A 173 14.19 -3.39 -5.74
N ARG A 174 15.27 -3.82 -6.39
CA ARG A 174 15.55 -3.41 -7.78
C ARG A 174 14.73 -4.18 -8.82
N SER A 175 14.07 -5.26 -8.41
CA SER A 175 12.99 -5.89 -9.18
C SER A 175 11.74 -5.01 -9.19
N GLN A 176 10.99 -5.00 -10.29
CA GLN A 176 9.66 -4.35 -10.37
C GLN A 176 8.63 -5.00 -9.42
N THR A 177 8.97 -6.14 -8.81
CA THR A 177 8.11 -6.87 -7.90
C THR A 177 8.20 -6.30 -6.48
N MET A 178 7.07 -5.88 -5.93
CA MET A 178 6.95 -5.39 -4.56
C MET A 178 6.84 -6.53 -3.52
N LEU A 179 6.96 -6.20 -2.24
CA LEU A 179 6.72 -7.18 -1.17
C LEU A 179 5.31 -7.80 -1.22
N ARG A 180 4.30 -6.97 -1.54
CA ARG A 180 2.89 -7.41 -1.61
C ARG A 180 2.70 -8.55 -2.62
N THR A 181 3.49 -8.51 -3.68
CA THR A 181 3.50 -9.51 -4.75
C THR A 181 4.23 -10.80 -4.34
N CYS A 182 5.21 -10.74 -3.43
CA CYS A 182 5.82 -11.95 -2.83
C CYS A 182 4.79 -12.76 -2.05
N TRP A 183 4.00 -12.07 -1.23
CA TRP A 183 2.91 -12.70 -0.50
C TRP A 183 1.91 -13.36 -1.47
N ALA A 184 1.51 -12.65 -2.52
CA ALA A 184 0.47 -13.10 -3.44
C ALA A 184 0.82 -14.39 -4.20
N VAL A 185 2.12 -14.65 -4.41
CA VAL A 185 2.60 -15.90 -5.03
C VAL A 185 2.95 -16.98 -4.02
N SER A 186 2.75 -16.73 -2.73
CA SER A 186 2.95 -17.75 -1.71
C SER A 186 1.79 -18.76 -1.68
N GLU A 187 2.00 -19.87 -0.98
CA GLU A 187 0.94 -20.86 -0.74
C GLU A 187 -0.12 -20.42 0.28
N ASP A 188 0.02 -19.23 0.87
CA ASP A 188 -1.01 -18.67 1.73
C ASP A 188 -2.21 -18.20 0.89
N ASN A 189 -3.42 -18.58 1.32
CA ASN A 189 -4.65 -18.22 0.59
C ASN A 189 -5.23 -16.85 0.99
N TYR A 190 -4.79 -16.30 2.12
CA TYR A 190 -5.28 -15.04 2.65
C TYR A 190 -4.12 -14.15 3.03
N LEU A 191 -4.13 -12.89 2.57
CA LEU A 191 -3.13 -11.87 2.88
C LEU A 191 -3.26 -11.48 4.36
N GLN A 192 -2.75 -12.36 5.22
CA GLN A 192 -2.74 -12.26 6.67
C GLN A 192 -1.33 -11.86 7.13
N GLU A 193 -1.26 -11.31 8.33
CA GLU A 193 -0.01 -10.86 8.94
C GLU A 193 0.97 -12.01 9.15
N TYR A 194 0.43 -13.19 9.43
CA TYR A 194 1.15 -14.44 9.58
C TYR A 194 0.61 -15.47 8.60
N GLY A 195 1.50 -16.03 7.78
CA GLY A 195 1.17 -17.07 6.82
C GLY A 195 0.85 -18.39 7.51
N LYS A 196 -0.35 -18.93 7.32
CA LYS A 196 -0.76 -20.20 7.96
C LYS A 196 -0.04 -21.41 7.37
N HIS A 197 0.34 -21.35 6.09
CA HIS A 197 0.99 -22.44 5.40
C HIS A 197 2.49 -22.22 5.30
N THR A 198 2.91 -20.99 4.98
CA THR A 198 4.33 -20.64 4.87
C THR A 198 5.01 -20.43 6.22
N MET A 199 4.23 -20.15 7.27
CA MET A 199 4.73 -19.73 8.60
C MET A 199 5.54 -18.43 8.57
N ILE A 200 5.44 -17.64 7.48
CA ILE A 200 6.11 -16.35 7.33
C ILE A 200 5.37 -15.29 8.13
N ASP A 201 6.10 -14.53 8.94
CA ASP A 201 5.61 -13.28 9.56
C ASP A 201 5.71 -12.13 8.55
N TRP A 202 4.72 -12.06 7.65
CA TRP A 202 4.64 -11.08 6.57
C TRP A 202 4.60 -9.64 7.07
N GLN A 203 4.00 -9.41 8.23
CA GLN A 203 4.02 -8.10 8.87
C GLN A 203 5.42 -7.72 9.32
N GLN A 204 6.13 -8.63 10.00
CA GLN A 204 7.49 -8.38 10.44
C GLN A 204 8.44 -8.21 9.25
N ASP A 205 8.26 -8.97 8.17
CA ASP A 205 8.98 -8.80 6.91
C ASP A 205 8.76 -7.38 6.37
N PHE A 206 7.50 -6.96 6.21
CA PHE A 206 7.15 -5.61 5.77
C PHE A 206 7.79 -4.52 6.62
N GLU A 207 7.70 -4.62 7.94
CA GLU A 207 8.31 -3.64 8.83
C GLU A 207 9.84 -3.62 8.74
N SER A 208 10.46 -4.78 8.51
CA SER A 208 11.92 -4.89 8.38
C SER A 208 12.42 -4.25 7.11
N TYR A 209 11.68 -4.42 6.01
CA TYR A 209 11.94 -3.75 4.75
C TYR A 209 11.70 -2.24 4.82
N LEU A 210 10.59 -1.82 5.43
CA LEU A 210 10.31 -0.40 5.66
C LEU A 210 11.41 0.23 6.53
N MET A 211 11.85 -0.46 7.59
CA MET A 211 12.97 -0.03 8.41
C MET A 211 14.27 0.08 7.59
N TYR A 212 14.55 -0.88 6.71
CA TYR A 212 15.70 -0.85 5.81
C TYR A 212 15.68 0.40 4.92
N LEU A 213 14.55 0.67 4.24
CA LEU A 213 14.38 1.82 3.35
C LEU A 213 14.50 3.15 4.11
N LEU A 214 13.77 3.31 5.21
CA LEU A 214 13.77 4.55 6.00
C LEU A 214 15.14 4.84 6.62
N ASN A 215 15.79 3.83 7.17
CA ASN A 215 17.16 3.99 7.70
C ASN A 215 18.16 4.26 6.58
N GLY A 216 17.99 3.63 5.42
CA GLY A 216 18.82 3.82 4.24
C GLY A 216 18.78 5.24 3.71
N ILE A 217 17.59 5.82 3.52
CA ILE A 217 17.42 7.23 3.15
C ILE A 217 18.08 8.14 4.17
N ARG A 218 17.78 7.96 5.46
CA ARG A 218 18.31 8.81 6.55
C ARG A 218 19.84 8.80 6.60
N GLN A 219 20.44 7.64 6.37
CA GLN A 219 21.89 7.45 6.37
C GLN A 219 22.52 7.74 5.00
N LYS A 220 21.73 8.12 3.98
CA LYS A 220 22.18 8.30 2.59
C LYS A 220 22.94 7.09 2.05
N LYS A 221 22.46 5.88 2.37
CA LYS A 221 23.05 4.64 1.82
C LYS A 221 22.91 4.65 0.30
N VAL A 222 24.03 4.52 -0.40
CA VAL A 222 24.11 4.62 -1.87
C VAL A 222 23.07 3.72 -2.54
N CYS A 223 23.04 2.43 -2.19
CA CYS A 223 22.10 1.47 -2.78
C CYS A 223 20.62 1.83 -2.61
N VAL A 224 20.24 2.45 -1.48
CA VAL A 224 18.86 2.87 -1.21
C VAL A 224 18.53 4.18 -1.92
N VAL A 225 19.46 5.14 -1.95
CA VAL A 225 19.26 6.40 -2.69
C VAL A 225 19.12 6.13 -4.18
N GLU A 226 19.97 5.26 -4.74
CA GLU A 226 19.87 4.82 -6.13
C GLU A 226 18.56 4.10 -6.43
N LEU A 227 18.07 3.26 -5.50
CA LEU A 227 16.75 2.62 -5.65
C LEU A 227 15.62 3.65 -5.80
N PHE A 228 15.59 4.68 -4.98
CA PHE A 228 14.56 5.73 -5.11
C PHE A 228 14.70 6.53 -6.40
N ARG A 229 15.93 6.84 -6.84
CA ARG A 229 16.16 7.49 -8.15
C ARG A 229 15.66 6.64 -9.31
N LEU A 230 15.91 5.33 -9.28
CA LEU A 230 15.41 4.38 -10.27
C LEU A 230 13.88 4.42 -10.32
N TYR A 231 13.22 4.41 -9.17
CA TYR A 231 11.75 4.52 -9.13
C TYR A 231 11.25 5.89 -9.59
N ASP A 232 11.93 6.98 -9.24
CA ASP A 232 11.56 8.32 -9.73
C ASP A 232 11.63 8.38 -11.26
N GLU A 233 12.66 7.79 -11.88
CA GLU A 233 12.79 7.71 -13.34
C GLU A 233 11.66 6.87 -13.99
N ILE A 234 11.27 5.76 -13.36
CA ILE A 234 10.22 4.87 -13.87
C ILE A 234 8.82 5.49 -13.73
N PHE A 235 8.50 6.06 -12.57
CA PHE A 235 7.15 6.51 -12.25
C PHE A 235 6.91 8.00 -12.53
N PHE A 236 7.97 8.81 -12.55
CA PHE A 236 7.90 10.26 -12.78
C PHE A 236 8.92 10.71 -13.86
N PRO A 237 8.81 10.16 -15.09
CA PRO A 237 9.77 10.46 -16.15
C PRO A 237 9.82 11.97 -16.43
N GLY A 238 11.04 12.54 -16.44
CA GLY A 238 11.28 13.96 -16.72
C GLY A 238 11.33 14.89 -15.49
N THR A 239 11.18 14.37 -14.28
CA THR A 239 11.31 15.16 -13.02
C THR A 239 12.73 15.21 -12.45
N SER A 240 13.70 14.59 -13.15
CA SER A 240 15.07 14.34 -12.68
C SER A 240 15.94 15.58 -12.47
N SER A 241 15.52 16.77 -12.93
CA SER A 241 16.25 18.03 -12.64
C SER A 241 15.96 18.61 -11.25
N GLU A 242 14.89 18.17 -10.56
CA GLU A 242 14.46 18.73 -9.26
C GLU A 242 14.36 17.66 -8.15
N GLY A 243 15.07 16.54 -8.31
CA GLY A 243 14.97 15.37 -7.44
C GLY A 243 15.09 15.66 -5.94
N GLY A 244 14.11 15.17 -5.17
CA GLY A 244 14.22 14.99 -3.71
C GLY A 244 13.77 16.15 -2.81
N HIS A 245 13.24 17.24 -3.36
CA HIS A 245 12.65 18.35 -2.59
C HIS A 245 11.16 18.53 -2.85
N GLY A 246 10.46 17.44 -3.19
CA GLY A 246 9.01 17.39 -3.12
C GLY A 246 8.51 17.59 -1.69
N ALA A 247 8.59 18.82 -1.18
CA ALA A 247 7.44 19.40 -0.54
C ALA A 247 6.30 19.04 -1.48
N VAL A 248 5.44 18.13 -1.03
CA VAL A 248 4.11 18.04 -1.59
C VAL A 248 3.53 19.41 -1.33
N VAL A 249 3.72 20.34 -2.28
CA VAL A 249 2.82 21.46 -2.44
C VAL A 249 1.55 20.74 -2.82
N ARG A 250 0.75 20.40 -1.80
CA ARG A 250 -0.68 20.30 -1.96
C ARG A 250 -1.02 21.71 -2.44
N LYS A 251 -1.00 21.93 -3.77
CA LYS A 251 -1.70 23.06 -4.34
C LYS A 251 -3.11 22.84 -3.81
N ASN A 252 -3.53 23.68 -2.87
CA ASN A 252 -4.90 23.63 -2.41
C ASN A 252 -5.75 23.81 -3.68
N MET A 253 -6.91 23.18 -3.77
CA MET A 253 -7.79 23.39 -4.93
C MET A 253 -8.00 24.90 -5.19
N ASP A 254 -7.97 25.69 -4.12
CA ASP A 254 -8.01 27.16 -4.13
C ASP A 254 -6.89 27.81 -4.98
N ASP A 255 -5.70 27.21 -5.07
CA ASP A 255 -4.57 27.74 -5.87
C ASP A 255 -4.77 27.51 -7.37
N GLN A 256 -5.47 26.42 -7.75
CA GLN A 256 -5.80 26.14 -9.15
C GLN A 256 -6.94 27.05 -9.65
N ASP A 257 -7.90 27.36 -8.78
CA ASP A 257 -8.99 28.29 -9.09
C ASP A 257 -8.47 29.73 -9.18
N ALA A 258 -7.47 30.11 -8.35
CA ALA A 258 -6.80 31.40 -8.45
C ALA A 258 -6.00 31.56 -9.76
N GLU A 259 -5.22 30.54 -10.17
CA GLU A 259 -4.52 30.52 -11.46
C GLU A 259 -5.50 30.60 -12.65
N MET A 260 -6.63 29.88 -12.58
CA MET A 260 -7.65 29.90 -13.63
C MET A 260 -8.36 31.26 -13.74
N MET A 261 -8.66 31.91 -12.62
CA MET A 261 -9.28 33.24 -12.58
C MET A 261 -8.32 34.34 -13.06
N ASP A 262 -7.04 34.23 -12.74
CA ASP A 262 -6.01 35.18 -13.19
C ASP A 262 -5.65 35.00 -14.68
N MET A 263 -5.90 33.82 -15.26
CA MET A 263 -5.84 33.60 -16.70
C MET A 263 -7.06 34.19 -17.44
N LEU A 264 -8.25 34.13 -16.84
CA LEU A 264 -9.46 34.71 -17.42
C LEU A 264 -9.42 36.25 -17.44
N ASN A 265 -8.82 36.88 -16.42
CA ASN A 265 -8.68 38.34 -16.35
C ASN A 265 -7.63 38.92 -17.30
N ARG A 266 -6.71 38.11 -17.84
CA ARG A 266 -5.69 38.56 -18.81
C ARG A 266 -6.16 38.50 -20.26
N GLY A 267 -7.41 38.13 -20.50
CA GLY A 267 -8.05 38.09 -21.83
C GLY A 267 -8.89 39.32 -22.17
N GLU A 268 -8.94 40.34 -21.32
CA GLU A 268 -9.76 41.55 -21.53
C GLU A 268 -8.94 42.86 -21.67
N GLU A 269 -7.79 42.81 -22.34
CA GLU A 269 -7.13 44.01 -22.90
C GLU A 269 -6.95 43.92 -24.41
#